data_AF-A0A059F702-F1
#
_entry.id   AF-A0A059F702-F1
#
_cell.length_a   1.000
_cell.length_b   1.000
_cell.length_c   1.000
_cell.angle_alpha   90.00
_cell.angle_beta   90.00
_cell.angle_gamma   90.00
#
_symmetry.space_group_name_H-M   'P 1'
#
loop_
_entity.id
_entity.type
_entity.pdbx_description
1 polymer ?
#
loop_
_entity_poly.entity_id
_entity_poly.type
_entity_poly.pdbx_seq_one_letter_code
_entity_poly.pdbx_strand_id
1 'polypeptide(L)'
;MAVAARFNDVNAALADKFASIKTEVVRKVTSKGGGKGSIGFLSVSAEEIEEIERLRKEPFEQLLEAVADKDGKPSFLVFENMEAILGNQKLVNQVSDILILLDDDDYAKYNVRILIVGVPNDMQSYFSQTKNAQTISNRIVEIPEVARLEESDAVELLRKGLVEQLGLQPTGVTLEKIAEYTDYIPQYIHELGLNLAIAVELKAEDKEKITESDLKFAVGDWISSSFTSDHTAMLSKMNSKSTKVGRRNQVIFAMSQFEKGDFSYRDVETEVRRLFPNTTDQKTLNVSQILSELAADPHPIIRKSPRGDTYRFVSPKMKICIRGSLLESGEKIERLDLLIADLKKRRRDAQP
;
A
#
# COMPACT_ATOMS: atom_id res chain seq x y z
N MET A 1 10.60 14.24 -2.17
CA MET A 1 10.88 14.59 -3.59
C MET A 1 9.80 15.38 -4.30
N ALA A 2 8.53 15.32 -3.88
CA ALA A 2 7.47 16.17 -4.46
C ALA A 2 7.78 17.69 -4.42
N VAL A 3 8.49 18.15 -3.39
CA VAL A 3 8.97 19.54 -3.28
C VAL A 3 10.00 19.88 -4.37
N ALA A 4 10.91 18.94 -4.70
CA ALA A 4 11.87 19.11 -5.80
C ALA A 4 11.16 19.15 -7.16
N ALA A 5 10.12 18.35 -7.36
CA ALA A 5 9.27 18.43 -8.55
C ALA A 5 8.59 19.80 -8.67
N ARG A 6 8.09 20.36 -7.56
CA ARG A 6 7.49 21.70 -7.50
C ARG A 6 8.48 22.79 -7.88
N PHE A 7 9.72 22.71 -7.39
CA PHE A 7 10.76 23.70 -7.70
C PHE A 7 11.49 23.45 -9.03
N ASN A 8 11.31 22.26 -9.63
CA ASN A 8 12.11 21.77 -10.75
C ASN A 8 13.64 21.86 -10.49
N ASP A 9 14.02 21.71 -9.22
CA ASP A 9 15.40 21.75 -8.75
C ASP A 9 15.53 21.05 -7.38
N VAL A 10 16.39 20.04 -7.29
CA VAL A 10 16.68 19.34 -6.03
C VAL A 10 17.37 20.26 -5.03
N ASN A 11 18.33 21.09 -5.46
CA ASN A 11 19.07 21.98 -4.54
C ASN A 11 18.16 23.03 -3.90
N ALA A 12 17.20 23.56 -4.66
CA ALA A 12 16.19 24.48 -4.11
C ALA A 12 15.30 23.79 -3.06
N ALA A 13 14.91 22.54 -3.30
CA ALA A 13 14.13 21.76 -2.33
C ALA A 13 14.93 21.44 -1.05
N LEU A 14 16.23 21.16 -1.19
CA LEU A 14 17.13 20.95 -0.05
C LEU A 14 17.28 22.23 0.78
N ALA A 15 17.50 23.38 0.12
CA ALA A 15 17.57 24.68 0.80
C ALA A 15 16.28 25.03 1.55
N ASP A 16 15.11 24.82 0.92
CA ASP A 16 13.80 24.99 1.53
C ASP A 16 13.63 24.09 2.77
N LYS A 17 14.03 22.82 2.66
CA LYS A 17 13.96 21.89 3.78
C LYS A 17 14.87 22.30 4.93
N PHE A 18 16.10 22.73 4.64
CA PHE A 18 17.02 23.21 5.66
C PHE A 18 16.49 24.45 6.39
N ALA A 19 15.91 25.41 5.66
CA ALA A 19 15.28 26.59 6.25
C ALA A 19 14.13 26.20 7.20
N SER A 20 13.35 25.18 6.86
CA SER A 20 12.28 24.66 7.73
C SER A 20 12.83 24.06 9.04
N ILE A 21 13.92 23.29 8.97
CA ILE A 21 14.58 22.67 10.14
C ILE A 21 15.12 23.75 11.08
N LYS A 22 15.81 24.76 10.54
CA LYS A 22 16.30 25.91 11.33
C LYS A 22 15.16 26.61 12.08
N THR A 23 14.02 26.83 11.41
CA THR A 23 12.86 27.52 12.00
C THR A 23 12.25 26.73 13.17
N GLU A 24 12.19 25.39 13.09
CA GLU A 24 11.71 24.54 14.18
C GLU A 24 12.65 24.52 15.39
N VAL A 25 13.96 24.51 15.16
CA VAL A 25 14.96 24.55 16.23
C VAL A 25 14.86 25.86 17.02
N VAL A 26 14.73 27.01 16.35
CA VAL A 26 14.58 28.33 17.00
C VAL A 26 13.31 28.40 17.85
N ARG A 27 12.19 27.81 17.40
CA ARG A 27 10.93 27.75 18.16
C ARG A 27 11.03 26.89 19.43
N LYS A 28 11.81 25.80 19.41
CA LYS A 28 12.05 24.96 20.60
C LYS A 28 12.95 25.63 21.65
N VAL A 29 13.86 26.51 21.22
CA VAL A 29 14.75 27.26 22.13
C VAL A 29 14.00 28.40 22.82
N THR A 30 13.14 29.12 22.09
CA THR A 30 12.33 30.22 22.65
C THR A 30 11.23 29.76 23.62
N SER A 31 10.74 28.52 23.54
CA SER A 31 9.76 27.98 24.51
C SER A 31 10.37 27.52 25.83
N LYS A 32 11.70 27.33 25.90
CA LYS A 32 12.41 26.92 27.13
C LYS A 32 13.16 28.06 27.85
N GLY A 33 13.27 29.24 27.25
CA GLY A 33 14.09 30.35 27.75
C GLY A 33 13.30 31.62 28.03
N GLY A 34 12.44 31.60 29.05
CA GLY A 34 11.87 32.84 29.61
C GLY A 34 12.82 33.46 30.62
N GLY A 35 13.68 34.40 30.20
CA GLY A 35 14.56 35.16 31.09
C GLY A 35 15.18 36.39 30.43
N LYS A 36 14.85 37.58 30.93
CA LYS A 36 15.29 38.91 30.48
C LYS A 36 16.78 39.18 30.76
N GLY A 37 17.44 39.95 29.89
CA GLY A 37 18.74 40.60 30.17
C GLY A 37 19.27 41.40 28.97
N SER A 38 19.88 42.56 29.21
CA SER A 38 20.03 43.72 28.31
C SER A 38 21.33 43.83 27.48
N ILE A 39 21.19 44.45 26.29
CA ILE A 39 22.01 45.46 25.57
C ILE A 39 23.54 45.55 25.82
N GLY A 40 24.32 45.28 24.77
CA GLY A 40 25.36 46.20 24.25
C GLY A 40 26.85 45.78 24.34
N PHE A 41 27.44 45.28 23.23
CA PHE A 41 28.70 45.75 22.62
C PHE A 41 29.01 44.91 21.37
N LEU A 42 29.50 45.54 20.31
CA LEU A 42 30.00 44.90 19.08
C LEU A 42 31.22 44.02 19.43
N SER A 43 30.99 42.73 19.62
CA SER A 43 31.94 41.68 19.30
C SER A 43 31.23 40.82 18.27
N VAL A 44 31.83 40.62 17.09
CA VAL A 44 31.35 39.57 16.19
C VAL A 44 31.40 38.29 17.00
N SER A 45 30.24 37.79 17.42
CA SER A 45 30.18 36.66 18.33
C SER A 45 30.62 35.41 17.56
N ALA A 46 31.19 34.42 18.25
CA ALA A 46 31.53 33.15 17.63
C ALA A 46 30.33 32.52 16.88
N GLU A 47 29.11 32.82 17.34
CA GLU A 47 27.84 32.44 16.71
C GLU A 47 27.64 33.11 15.33
N GLU A 48 28.01 34.38 15.16
CA GLU A 48 27.95 35.06 13.86
C GLU A 48 29.00 34.53 12.87
N ILE A 49 30.20 34.15 13.35
CA ILE A 49 31.24 33.52 12.51
C ILE A 49 30.81 32.11 12.08
N GLU A 50 30.27 31.32 13.01
CA GLU A 50 29.74 29.98 12.75
C GLU A 50 28.53 30.03 11.79
N GLU A 51 27.69 31.07 11.90
CA GLU A 51 26.58 31.30 10.96
C GLU A 51 27.07 31.71 9.56
N ILE A 52 28.11 32.55 9.45
CA ILE A 52 28.75 32.92 8.18
C ILE A 52 29.44 31.73 7.53
N GLU A 53 30.14 30.88 8.28
CA GLU A 53 30.76 29.65 7.76
C GLU A 53 29.70 28.64 7.30
N ARG A 54 28.60 28.48 8.04
CA ARG A 54 27.46 27.65 7.59
C ARG A 54 26.80 28.20 6.33
N LEU A 55 26.70 29.51 6.15
CA LEU A 55 26.16 30.14 4.94
C LEU A 55 27.05 29.95 3.69
N ARG A 56 28.33 29.60 3.86
CA ARG A 56 29.24 29.27 2.75
C ARG A 56 29.08 27.83 2.24
N LYS A 57 28.58 26.92 3.08
CA LYS A 57 28.30 25.54 2.70
C LYS A 57 27.14 25.49 1.72
N GLU A 58 27.19 24.57 0.77
CA GLU A 58 26.09 24.39 -0.16
C GLU A 58 24.90 23.66 0.53
N PRO A 59 23.65 23.79 0.03
CA PRO A 59 22.46 23.34 0.73
C PRO A 59 22.44 21.85 1.12
N PHE A 60 23.05 20.97 0.33
CA PHE A 60 23.14 19.55 0.65
C PHE A 60 24.11 19.30 1.82
N GLU A 61 25.31 19.87 1.80
CA GLU A 61 26.25 19.82 2.92
C GLU A 61 25.63 20.37 4.23
N GLN A 62 24.91 21.49 4.14
CA GLN A 62 24.19 22.06 5.29
C GLN A 62 23.17 21.09 5.89
N LEU A 63 22.46 20.32 5.05
CA LEU A 63 21.53 19.29 5.51
C LEU A 63 22.24 18.09 6.12
N LEU A 64 23.35 17.65 5.53
CA LEU A 64 24.14 16.56 6.10
C LEU A 64 24.62 16.91 7.51
N GLU A 65 25.16 18.12 7.69
CA GLU A 65 25.59 18.61 8.99
C GLU A 65 24.43 18.69 10.00
N ALA A 66 23.25 19.14 9.55
CA ALA A 66 22.08 19.28 10.43
C ALA A 66 21.50 17.93 10.89
N VAL A 67 21.65 16.88 10.06
CA VAL A 67 21.09 15.54 10.30
C VAL A 67 22.14 14.59 10.90
N ALA A 68 23.43 14.93 10.80
CA ALA A 68 24.52 14.16 11.38
C ALA A 68 24.30 13.97 12.89
N ASP A 69 24.44 12.72 13.33
CA ASP A 69 24.33 12.38 14.75
C ASP A 69 25.59 12.85 15.49
N LYS A 70 25.39 13.51 16.64
CA LYS A 70 26.49 14.06 17.43
C LYS A 70 27.33 12.99 18.12
N ASP A 71 26.78 11.78 18.30
CA ASP A 71 27.47 10.64 18.89
C ASP A 71 28.15 9.77 17.81
N GLY A 72 28.18 10.23 16.55
CA GLY A 72 28.85 9.57 15.43
C GLY A 72 28.09 8.35 14.89
N LYS A 73 26.83 8.15 15.28
CA LYS A 73 26.01 7.06 14.71
C LYS A 73 25.59 7.39 13.27
N PRO A 74 25.36 6.37 12.42
CA PRO A 74 24.86 6.63 11.08
C PRO A 74 23.47 7.27 11.13
N SER A 75 23.33 8.42 10.47
CA SER A 75 22.04 9.09 10.26
C SER A 75 21.50 8.82 8.86
N PHE A 76 20.21 9.03 8.63
CA PHE A 76 19.59 8.85 7.33
C PHE A 76 18.94 10.14 6.81
N LEU A 77 19.23 10.48 5.56
CA LEU A 77 18.49 11.46 4.78
C LEU A 77 17.50 10.71 3.88
N VAL A 78 16.20 10.88 4.14
CA VAL A 78 15.15 10.12 3.45
C VAL A 78 14.57 10.90 2.27
N PHE A 79 14.66 10.34 1.07
CA PHE A 79 14.01 10.82 -0.15
C PHE A 79 12.77 10.00 -0.45
N GLU A 80 11.61 10.49 0.01
CA GLU A 80 10.32 9.86 -0.26
C GLU A 80 9.68 10.33 -1.57
N ASN A 81 8.86 9.45 -2.15
CA ASN A 81 8.06 9.62 -3.36
C ASN A 81 8.91 9.91 -4.60
N MET A 82 9.91 9.08 -4.86
CA MET A 82 10.77 9.23 -6.04
C MET A 82 10.01 9.20 -7.36
N GLU A 83 8.90 8.47 -7.43
CA GLU A 83 8.03 8.39 -8.61
C GLU A 83 7.57 9.76 -9.10
N ALA A 84 7.51 10.76 -8.22
CA ALA A 84 7.17 12.13 -8.56
C ALA A 84 8.19 12.82 -9.50
N ILE A 85 9.42 12.32 -9.58
CA ILE A 85 10.49 12.92 -10.39
C ILE A 85 10.99 12.02 -11.54
N LEU A 86 10.53 10.77 -11.63
CA LEU A 86 11.06 9.79 -12.61
C LEU A 86 10.86 10.23 -14.07
N GLY A 87 9.83 11.02 -14.36
CA GLY A 87 9.60 11.61 -15.69
C GLY A 87 10.48 12.82 -16.04
N ASN A 88 11.33 13.27 -15.11
CA ASN A 88 12.15 14.48 -15.26
C ASN A 88 13.64 14.14 -15.15
N GLN A 89 14.29 13.92 -16.29
CA GLN A 89 15.70 13.52 -16.36
C GLN A 89 16.65 14.51 -15.67
N LYS A 90 16.31 15.81 -15.68
CA LYS A 90 17.11 16.83 -14.97
C LYS A 90 17.16 16.53 -13.48
N LEU A 91 16.01 16.28 -12.86
CA LEU A 91 15.90 15.99 -11.43
C LEU A 91 16.55 14.64 -11.09
N VAL A 92 16.38 13.62 -11.92
CA VAL A 92 17.03 12.32 -11.75
C VAL A 92 18.55 12.46 -11.77
N ASN A 93 19.09 13.26 -12.70
CA ASN A 93 20.53 13.54 -12.76
C ASN A 93 21.02 14.31 -11.51
N GLN A 94 20.26 15.29 -11.00
CA GLN A 94 20.64 16.00 -9.78
C GLN A 94 20.69 15.07 -8.56
N VAL A 95 19.73 14.14 -8.42
CA VAL A 95 19.79 13.11 -7.36
C VAL A 95 21.01 12.19 -7.54
N SER A 96 21.31 11.84 -8.79
CA SER A 96 22.48 11.01 -9.13
C SER A 96 23.79 11.68 -8.74
N ASP A 97 23.92 12.99 -8.99
CA ASP A 97 25.09 13.77 -8.61
C ASP A 97 25.25 13.80 -7.08
N ILE A 98 24.14 13.98 -6.34
CA ILE A 98 24.14 13.91 -4.87
C ILE A 98 24.62 12.55 -4.35
N LEU A 99 24.17 11.44 -4.97
CA LEU A 99 24.60 10.10 -4.59
C LEU A 99 26.11 9.88 -4.80
N ILE A 100 26.70 10.56 -5.79
CA ILE A 100 28.15 10.52 -6.04
C ILE A 100 28.91 11.32 -4.99
N LEU A 101 28.37 12.48 -4.58
CA LEU A 101 29.01 13.35 -3.58
C LEU A 101 29.18 12.66 -2.22
N LEU A 102 28.33 11.69 -1.87
CA LEU A 102 28.43 10.97 -0.58
C LEU A 102 29.76 10.25 -0.35
N ASP A 103 30.51 9.91 -1.41
CA ASP A 103 31.80 9.24 -1.31
C ASP A 103 32.98 10.19 -1.15
N ASP A 104 32.76 11.49 -1.39
CA ASP A 104 33.79 12.50 -1.21
C ASP A 104 34.00 12.73 0.30
N ASP A 105 35.26 12.79 0.73
CA ASP A 105 35.67 12.96 2.13
C ASP A 105 35.00 14.19 2.78
N ASP A 106 34.72 15.23 1.98
CA ASP A 106 34.05 16.43 2.44
C ASP A 106 32.60 16.19 2.90
N TYR A 107 31.96 15.13 2.41
CA TYR A 107 30.60 14.73 2.75
C TYR A 107 30.54 13.48 3.63
N ALA A 108 31.44 12.51 3.39
CA ALA A 108 31.52 11.26 4.13
C ALA A 108 31.74 11.48 5.64
N LYS A 109 32.43 12.58 6.01
CA LYS A 109 32.66 12.99 7.41
C LYS A 109 31.38 13.13 8.25
N TYR A 110 30.23 13.37 7.62
CA TYR A 110 28.95 13.54 8.32
C TYR A 110 28.28 12.20 8.69
N ASN A 111 28.78 11.05 8.18
CA ASN A 111 28.23 9.71 8.42
C ASN A 111 26.71 9.60 8.16
N VAL A 112 26.22 10.26 7.09
CA VAL A 112 24.82 10.24 6.68
C VAL A 112 24.65 9.31 5.47
N ARG A 113 23.66 8.42 5.54
CA ARG A 113 23.23 7.55 4.44
C ARG A 113 21.97 8.10 3.78
N ILE A 114 21.83 7.95 2.48
CA ILE A 114 20.57 8.29 1.80
C ILE A 114 19.67 7.06 1.74
N LEU A 115 18.42 7.21 2.21
CA LEU A 115 17.35 6.23 2.05
C LEU A 115 16.38 6.73 1.00
N ILE A 116 16.25 5.99 -0.11
CA ILE A 116 15.34 6.33 -1.18
C ILE A 116 14.07 5.48 -1.06
N VAL A 117 12.92 6.12 -0.99
CA VAL A 117 11.60 5.47 -0.88
C VAL A 117 10.75 5.87 -2.08
N GLY A 118 10.20 4.88 -2.78
CA GLY A 118 9.33 5.09 -3.93
C GLY A 118 8.57 3.82 -4.31
N VAL A 119 7.67 3.94 -5.30
CA VAL A 119 6.90 2.82 -5.83
C VAL A 119 7.83 1.80 -6.53
N PRO A 120 7.63 0.49 -6.34
CA PRO A 120 8.55 -0.58 -6.75
C PRO A 120 8.48 -0.88 -8.26
N ASN A 121 8.93 0.07 -9.08
CA ASN A 121 9.30 -0.21 -10.46
C ASN A 121 10.78 0.13 -10.60
N ASP A 122 11.63 -0.89 -10.62
CA ASP A 122 13.05 -0.89 -10.98
C ASP A 122 13.76 0.46 -10.81
N MET A 123 13.92 0.94 -9.57
CA MET A 123 14.65 2.18 -9.29
C MET A 123 16.07 2.14 -9.90
N GLN A 124 16.67 0.95 -9.94
CA GLN A 124 17.94 0.71 -10.63
C GLN A 124 17.87 1.00 -12.15
N SER A 125 16.78 0.63 -12.83
CA SER A 125 16.57 0.89 -14.26
C SER A 125 16.46 2.38 -14.59
N TYR A 126 16.11 3.22 -13.63
CA TYR A 126 16.11 4.67 -13.81
C TYR A 126 17.51 5.27 -13.69
N PHE A 127 18.27 4.85 -12.66
CA PHE A 127 19.65 5.29 -12.50
C PHE A 127 20.59 4.72 -13.54
N SER A 128 20.26 3.57 -14.14
CA SER A 128 21.04 2.97 -15.23
C SER A 128 21.06 3.78 -16.53
N GLN A 129 20.15 4.75 -16.67
CA GLN A 129 20.08 5.66 -17.84
C GLN A 129 20.92 6.93 -17.66
N THR A 130 21.55 7.10 -16.50
CA THR A 130 22.36 8.28 -16.19
C THR A 130 23.80 8.10 -16.66
N LYS A 131 24.53 9.21 -16.87
CA LYS A 131 25.93 9.18 -17.36
C LYS A 131 26.89 8.41 -16.45
N ASN A 132 26.54 8.26 -15.17
CA ASN A 132 27.35 7.60 -14.13
C ASN A 132 26.68 6.32 -13.61
N ALA A 133 25.85 5.67 -14.43
CA ALA A 133 25.06 4.48 -14.11
C ALA A 133 25.86 3.40 -13.37
N GLN A 134 27.07 3.08 -13.83
CA GLN A 134 27.88 2.01 -13.26
C GLN A 134 28.38 2.33 -11.85
N THR A 135 28.73 3.59 -11.60
CA THR A 135 29.12 4.10 -10.28
C THR A 135 27.93 4.03 -9.33
N ILE A 136 26.76 4.52 -9.75
CA ILE A 136 25.56 4.57 -8.91
C ILE A 136 25.00 3.16 -8.64
N SER A 137 24.99 2.28 -9.64
CA SER A 137 24.47 0.91 -9.52
C SER A 137 25.21 0.06 -8.48
N ASN A 138 26.51 0.33 -8.26
CA ASN A 138 27.29 -0.36 -7.23
C ASN A 138 27.03 0.16 -5.80
N ARG A 139 26.28 1.27 -5.67
CA ARG A 139 26.04 1.98 -4.40
C ARG A 139 24.60 1.88 -3.93
N ILE A 140 23.67 1.60 -4.83
CA ILE A 140 22.26 1.43 -4.50
C ILE A 140 22.00 -0.03 -4.12
N VAL A 141 21.58 -0.24 -2.87
CA VAL A 141 21.03 -1.52 -2.41
C VAL A 141 19.51 -1.41 -2.40
N GLU A 142 18.86 -2.22 -3.21
CA GLU A 142 17.40 -2.31 -3.24
C GLU A 142 16.94 -3.29 -2.15
N ILE A 143 16.08 -2.80 -1.27
CA ILE A 143 15.41 -3.65 -0.27
C ILE A 143 14.20 -4.26 -0.97
N PRO A 144 13.99 -5.59 -0.89
CA PRO A 144 12.86 -6.24 -1.54
C PRO A 144 11.54 -5.67 -1.02
N GLU A 145 10.57 -5.52 -1.93
CA GLU A 145 9.22 -5.09 -1.59
C GLU A 145 8.57 -6.09 -0.62
N VAL A 146 8.09 -5.59 0.53
CA VAL A 146 7.22 -6.37 1.42
C VAL A 146 5.78 -6.18 0.95
N ALA A 147 5.40 -6.92 -0.10
CA ALA A 147 4.07 -6.78 -0.70
C ALA A 147 2.95 -7.40 0.15
N ARG A 148 3.27 -8.43 0.95
CA ARG A 148 2.33 -9.19 1.77
C ARG A 148 2.99 -9.58 3.09
N LEU A 149 2.20 -9.61 4.14
CA LEU A 149 2.59 -10.20 5.42
C LEU A 149 2.42 -11.72 5.35
N GLU A 150 3.21 -12.41 6.17
CA GLU A 150 2.89 -13.77 6.56
C GLU A 150 1.57 -13.77 7.34
N GLU A 151 0.83 -14.88 7.29
CA GLU A 151 -0.49 -14.99 7.93
C GLU A 151 -0.42 -14.64 9.43
N SER A 152 0.61 -15.13 10.15
CA SER A 152 0.80 -14.85 11.57
C SER A 152 0.98 -13.36 11.85
N ASP A 153 1.70 -12.64 10.98
CA ASP A 153 1.96 -11.20 11.15
C ASP A 153 0.69 -10.39 10.84
N ALA A 154 -0.09 -10.81 9.86
CA ALA A 154 -1.38 -10.19 9.54
C ALA A 154 -2.40 -10.37 10.67
N VAL A 155 -2.48 -11.58 11.24
CA VAL A 155 -3.33 -11.88 12.39
C VAL A 155 -2.88 -11.09 13.62
N GLU A 156 -1.58 -11.00 13.87
CA GLU A 156 -1.02 -10.21 14.98
C GLU A 156 -1.33 -8.72 14.83
N LEU A 157 -1.25 -8.18 13.60
CA LEU A 157 -1.60 -6.79 13.31
C LEU A 157 -3.09 -6.52 13.62
N LEU A 158 -3.98 -7.41 13.19
CA LEU A 158 -5.41 -7.32 13.51
C LEU A 158 -5.68 -7.46 15.01
N ARG A 159 -4.98 -8.37 15.69
CA ARG A 159 -5.13 -8.60 17.13
C ARG A 159 -4.76 -7.35 17.92
N LYS A 160 -3.62 -6.72 17.63
CA LYS A 160 -3.20 -5.47 18.27
C LYS A 160 -4.20 -4.34 18.02
N GLY A 161 -4.67 -4.19 16.77
CA GLY A 161 -5.60 -3.12 16.40
C GLY A 161 -7.01 -3.32 16.96
N LEU A 162 -7.67 -4.42 16.58
CA LEU A 162 -9.08 -4.66 16.90
C LEU A 162 -9.27 -5.10 18.35
N VAL A 163 -8.44 -6.03 18.85
CA VAL A 163 -8.66 -6.65 20.16
C VAL A 163 -8.01 -5.84 21.27
N GLU A 164 -6.72 -5.53 21.16
CA GLU A 164 -5.99 -4.87 22.25
C GLU A 164 -6.28 -3.37 22.35
N GLN A 165 -6.25 -2.64 21.22
CA GLN A 165 -6.44 -1.19 21.22
C GLN A 165 -7.91 -0.77 21.26
N LEU A 166 -8.78 -1.49 20.53
CA LEU A 166 -10.20 -1.16 20.42
C LEU A 166 -11.10 -2.02 21.32
N GLY A 167 -10.58 -3.08 21.95
CA GLY A 167 -11.36 -3.95 22.83
C GLY A 167 -12.34 -4.89 22.12
N LEU A 168 -12.36 -4.92 20.79
CA LEU A 168 -13.33 -5.68 20.00
C LEU A 168 -13.02 -7.18 20.03
N GLN A 169 -14.05 -7.99 20.29
CA GLN A 169 -13.95 -9.43 20.45
C GLN A 169 -14.61 -10.17 19.27
N PRO A 170 -13.84 -10.93 18.46
CA PRO A 170 -14.40 -11.80 17.43
C PRO A 170 -15.35 -12.84 18.04
N THR A 171 -16.61 -12.87 17.56
CA THR A 171 -17.65 -13.80 18.00
C THR A 171 -18.24 -14.51 16.79
N GLY A 172 -17.91 -15.80 16.63
CA GLY A 172 -18.32 -16.59 15.45
C GLY A 172 -17.57 -16.25 14.16
N VAL A 173 -16.49 -15.47 14.27
CA VAL A 173 -15.55 -15.12 13.20
C VAL A 173 -14.13 -15.15 13.75
N THR A 174 -13.14 -15.44 12.91
CA THR A 174 -11.73 -15.50 13.32
C THR A 174 -10.92 -14.37 12.72
N LEU A 175 -9.79 -14.01 13.34
CA LEU A 175 -8.90 -12.97 12.82
C LEU A 175 -8.23 -13.41 11.51
N GLU A 176 -7.95 -14.70 11.37
CA GLU A 176 -7.46 -15.34 10.14
C GLU A 176 -8.44 -15.08 9.00
N LYS A 177 -9.75 -15.24 9.27
CA LYS A 177 -10.77 -15.01 8.25
C LYS A 177 -10.83 -13.55 7.81
N ILE A 178 -10.66 -12.62 8.76
CA ILE A 178 -10.59 -11.18 8.46
C ILE A 178 -9.35 -10.88 7.63
N ALA A 179 -8.19 -11.43 8.01
CA ALA A 179 -6.93 -11.25 7.28
C ALA A 179 -7.01 -11.77 5.84
N GLU A 180 -7.66 -12.93 5.64
CA GLU A 180 -7.82 -13.56 4.33
C GLU A 180 -8.53 -12.62 3.31
N TYR A 181 -9.50 -11.81 3.75
CA TYR A 181 -10.18 -10.84 2.87
C TYR A 181 -9.24 -9.78 2.28
N THR A 182 -8.10 -9.54 2.92
CA THR A 182 -7.15 -8.47 2.56
C THR A 182 -5.97 -8.97 1.73
N ASP A 183 -5.91 -10.29 1.47
CA ASP A 183 -4.78 -10.95 0.81
C ASP A 183 -3.44 -10.67 1.52
N TYR A 184 -3.52 -10.44 2.84
CA TYR A 184 -2.43 -10.14 3.77
C TYR A 184 -1.65 -8.85 3.46
N ILE A 185 -2.26 -7.92 2.72
CA ILE A 185 -1.63 -6.64 2.39
C ILE A 185 -1.85 -5.66 3.56
N PRO A 186 -0.79 -5.14 4.21
CA PRO A 186 -0.92 -4.29 5.40
C PRO A 186 -1.90 -3.13 5.26
N GLN A 187 -1.85 -2.43 4.12
CA GLN A 187 -2.76 -1.32 3.83
C GLN A 187 -4.23 -1.78 3.88
N TYR A 188 -4.53 -2.92 3.27
CA TYR A 188 -5.89 -3.46 3.21
C TYR A 188 -6.35 -4.04 4.55
N ILE A 189 -5.42 -4.54 5.37
CA ILE A 189 -5.69 -4.90 6.77
C ILE A 189 -6.17 -3.68 7.55
N HIS A 190 -5.46 -2.55 7.44
CA HIS A 190 -5.86 -1.32 8.11
C HIS A 190 -7.20 -0.77 7.58
N GLU A 191 -7.39 -0.74 6.27
CA GLU A 191 -8.63 -0.24 5.67
C GLU A 191 -9.83 -1.11 6.06
N LEU A 192 -9.72 -2.45 5.99
CA LEU A 192 -10.80 -3.34 6.41
C LEU A 192 -11.03 -3.27 7.92
N GLY A 193 -9.97 -3.21 8.72
CA GLY A 193 -10.07 -3.06 10.17
C GLY A 193 -10.83 -1.80 10.59
N LEU A 194 -10.56 -0.67 9.92
CA LEU A 194 -11.31 0.58 10.13
C LEU A 194 -12.79 0.42 9.77
N ASN A 195 -13.09 -0.14 8.59
CA ASN A 195 -14.47 -0.39 8.16
C ASN A 195 -15.21 -1.32 9.13
N LEU A 196 -14.52 -2.32 9.67
CA LEU A 196 -15.08 -3.25 10.64
C LEU A 196 -15.39 -2.58 11.97
N ALA A 197 -14.47 -1.77 12.49
CA ALA A 197 -14.71 -1.00 13.71
C ALA A 197 -15.91 -0.05 13.57
N ILE A 198 -16.02 0.64 12.43
CA ILE A 198 -17.16 1.49 12.11
C ILE A 198 -18.46 0.66 12.00
N ALA A 199 -18.40 -0.52 11.37
CA ALA A 199 -19.55 -1.40 11.23
C ALA A 199 -20.08 -1.86 12.61
N VAL A 200 -19.19 -2.29 13.51
CA VAL A 200 -19.56 -2.70 14.88
C VAL A 200 -20.18 -1.54 15.65
N GLU A 201 -19.54 -0.36 15.65
CA GLU A 201 -20.04 0.83 16.36
C GLU A 201 -21.45 1.24 15.91
N LEU A 202 -21.74 1.09 14.61
CA LEU A 202 -23.00 1.50 14.01
C LEU A 202 -24.12 0.44 14.07
N LYS A 203 -23.80 -0.84 14.25
CA LYS A 203 -24.76 -1.94 14.04
C LYS A 203 -24.91 -2.89 15.20
N ALA A 204 -23.85 -3.13 15.95
CA ALA A 204 -23.87 -4.20 16.92
C ALA A 204 -24.79 -3.81 18.10
N GLU A 205 -25.71 -4.71 18.44
CA GLU A 205 -26.44 -4.64 19.70
C GLU A 205 -25.45 -4.64 20.89
N ASP A 206 -24.30 -5.28 20.67
CA ASP A 206 -23.15 -5.33 21.57
C ASP A 206 -21.91 -4.74 20.87
N LYS A 207 -21.60 -3.48 21.18
CA LYS A 207 -20.54 -2.68 20.56
C LYS A 207 -19.11 -3.20 20.79
N GLU A 208 -18.96 -4.28 21.57
CA GLU A 208 -17.67 -4.90 21.84
C GLU A 208 -17.46 -6.17 21.01
N LYS A 209 -18.45 -6.62 20.22
CA LYS A 209 -18.37 -7.89 19.49
C LYS A 209 -18.34 -7.71 17.98
N ILE A 210 -17.43 -8.42 17.33
CA ILE A 210 -17.38 -8.55 15.88
C ILE A 210 -18.14 -9.82 15.50
N THR A 211 -19.26 -9.69 14.79
CA THR A 211 -20.00 -10.85 14.27
C THR A 211 -19.73 -11.07 12.78
N GLU A 212 -20.11 -12.25 12.28
CA GLU A 212 -20.07 -12.57 10.84
C GLU A 212 -20.90 -11.59 9.99
N SER A 213 -21.99 -11.06 10.55
CA SER A 213 -22.83 -10.06 9.88
C SER A 213 -22.11 -8.71 9.75
N ASP A 214 -21.35 -8.32 10.78
CA ASP A 214 -20.56 -7.09 10.77
C ASP A 214 -19.42 -7.20 9.78
N LEU A 215 -18.72 -8.34 9.75
CA LEU A 215 -17.66 -8.60 8.78
C LEU A 215 -18.18 -8.53 7.36
N LYS A 216 -19.27 -9.24 7.04
CA LYS A 216 -19.89 -9.19 5.70
C LYS A 216 -20.25 -7.76 5.29
N PHE A 217 -20.85 -7.01 6.21
CA PHE A 217 -21.18 -5.62 5.90
C PHE A 217 -19.93 -4.76 5.65
N ALA A 218 -18.94 -4.84 6.54
CA ALA A 218 -17.70 -4.08 6.44
C ALA A 218 -16.95 -4.40 5.13
N VAL A 219 -16.82 -5.68 4.80
CA VAL A 219 -16.17 -6.14 3.57
C VAL A 219 -16.87 -5.60 2.33
N GLY A 220 -18.20 -5.74 2.25
CA GLY A 220 -18.89 -5.27 1.05
C GLY A 220 -18.99 -3.75 0.95
N ASP A 221 -19.06 -3.03 2.08
CA ASP A 221 -18.97 -1.56 2.09
C ASP A 221 -17.58 -1.08 1.63
N TRP A 222 -16.53 -1.66 2.21
CA TRP A 222 -15.14 -1.42 1.82
C TRP A 222 -14.89 -1.71 0.35
N ILE A 223 -15.35 -2.86 -0.16
CA ILE A 223 -15.11 -3.20 -1.58
C ILE A 223 -15.86 -2.25 -2.53
N SER A 224 -17.11 -1.93 -2.21
CA SER A 224 -17.91 -1.04 -3.06
C SER A 224 -17.34 0.38 -3.14
N SER A 225 -16.67 0.84 -2.07
CA SER A 225 -16.10 2.18 -1.96
C SER A 225 -14.63 2.26 -2.40
N SER A 226 -13.78 1.32 -1.98
CA SER A 226 -12.33 1.33 -2.27
C SER A 226 -11.95 0.69 -3.61
N PHE A 227 -12.78 -0.19 -4.16
CA PHE A 227 -12.46 -0.97 -5.38
C PHE A 227 -13.52 -0.81 -6.48
N THR A 228 -14.13 0.37 -6.63
CA THR A 228 -15.25 0.58 -7.56
C THR A 228 -14.96 0.15 -9.00
N SER A 229 -13.76 0.43 -9.52
CA SER A 229 -13.35 0.03 -10.88
C SER A 229 -13.23 -1.48 -11.03
N ASP A 230 -12.53 -2.13 -10.10
CA ASP A 230 -12.33 -3.58 -10.09
C ASP A 230 -13.66 -4.31 -9.88
N HIS A 231 -14.51 -3.78 -9.00
CA HIS A 231 -15.87 -4.28 -8.74
C HIS A 231 -16.73 -4.22 -9.99
N THR A 232 -16.74 -3.08 -10.69
CA THR A 232 -17.49 -2.92 -11.94
C THR A 232 -16.98 -3.88 -13.03
N ALA A 233 -15.65 -4.00 -13.17
CA ALA A 233 -15.04 -4.92 -14.11
C ALA A 233 -15.42 -6.37 -13.80
N MET A 234 -15.30 -6.81 -12.54
CA MET A 234 -15.69 -8.14 -12.07
C MET A 234 -17.17 -8.43 -12.37
N LEU A 235 -18.07 -7.51 -12.02
CA LEU A 235 -19.51 -7.67 -12.26
C LEU A 235 -19.83 -7.82 -13.75
N SER A 236 -19.11 -7.10 -14.62
CA SER A 236 -19.28 -7.21 -16.08
C SER A 236 -18.90 -8.60 -16.62
N LYS A 237 -18.11 -9.38 -15.87
CA LYS A 237 -17.68 -10.74 -16.25
C LYS A 237 -18.59 -11.84 -15.71
N MET A 238 -19.45 -11.51 -14.75
CA MET A 238 -20.46 -12.44 -14.27
C MET A 238 -21.54 -12.69 -15.33
N ASN A 239 -22.25 -13.80 -15.21
CA ASN A 239 -23.40 -14.08 -16.06
C ASN A 239 -24.45 -12.97 -15.94
N SER A 240 -24.83 -12.38 -17.08
CA SER A 240 -25.82 -11.30 -17.16
C SER A 240 -27.26 -11.74 -16.84
N LYS A 241 -27.55 -13.04 -16.91
CA LYS A 241 -28.84 -13.63 -16.55
C LYS A 241 -28.65 -14.72 -15.49
N SER A 242 -29.62 -14.83 -14.59
CA SER A 242 -29.70 -15.96 -13.65
C SER A 242 -29.83 -17.25 -14.46
N THR A 243 -28.79 -18.07 -14.42
CA THR A 243 -28.77 -19.40 -15.06
C THR A 243 -28.88 -20.47 -13.99
N LYS A 244 -29.35 -21.67 -14.37
CA LYS A 244 -29.59 -22.77 -13.42
C LYS A 244 -28.36 -23.14 -12.58
N VAL A 245 -27.16 -23.07 -13.17
CA VAL A 245 -25.88 -23.46 -12.52
C VAL A 245 -24.92 -22.29 -12.36
N GLY A 246 -24.93 -21.28 -13.24
CA GLY A 246 -24.03 -20.14 -13.08
C GLY A 246 -22.54 -20.46 -13.23
N ARG A 247 -22.14 -21.42 -14.09
CA ARG A 247 -20.76 -21.95 -14.18
C ARG A 247 -19.66 -20.89 -14.24
N ARG A 248 -19.85 -19.84 -15.04
CA ARG A 248 -18.91 -18.71 -15.12
C ARG A 248 -18.68 -18.05 -13.77
N ASN A 249 -19.74 -17.83 -12.99
CA ASN A 249 -19.66 -17.24 -11.65
C ASN A 249 -18.94 -18.19 -10.67
N GLN A 250 -19.23 -19.50 -10.74
CA GLN A 250 -18.53 -20.52 -9.95
C GLN A 250 -17.02 -20.55 -10.25
N VAL A 251 -16.63 -20.45 -11.53
CA VAL A 251 -15.23 -20.34 -11.95
C VAL A 251 -14.59 -19.06 -11.41
N ILE A 252 -15.28 -17.91 -11.54
CA ILE A 252 -14.81 -16.63 -10.98
C ILE A 252 -14.56 -16.74 -9.48
N PHE A 253 -15.51 -17.31 -8.74
CA PHE A 253 -15.40 -17.50 -7.30
C PHE A 253 -14.26 -18.47 -6.92
N ALA A 254 -14.15 -19.62 -7.59
CA ALA A 254 -13.12 -20.62 -7.30
C ALA A 254 -11.71 -20.04 -7.50
N MET A 255 -11.50 -19.18 -8.51
CA MET A 255 -10.21 -18.52 -8.73
C MET A 255 -9.77 -17.66 -7.54
N SER A 256 -10.69 -17.05 -6.78
CA SER A 256 -10.31 -16.21 -5.64
C SER A 256 -9.92 -17.02 -4.39
N GLN A 257 -10.14 -18.34 -4.39
CA GLN A 257 -9.79 -19.21 -3.27
C GLN A 257 -8.31 -19.63 -3.30
N PHE A 258 -7.59 -19.43 -4.41
CA PHE A 258 -6.17 -19.78 -4.49
C PHE A 258 -5.31 -18.83 -3.66
N GLU A 259 -4.41 -19.39 -2.85
CA GLU A 259 -3.36 -18.62 -2.18
C GLU A 259 -2.23 -18.23 -3.14
N LYS A 260 -1.85 -19.17 -4.02
CA LYS A 260 -0.81 -18.97 -5.03
C LYS A 260 -1.20 -17.89 -6.04
N GLY A 261 -0.21 -17.11 -6.49
CA GLY A 261 -0.42 -16.04 -7.47
C GLY A 261 -0.77 -16.54 -8.89
N ASP A 262 -0.27 -17.73 -9.24
CA ASP A 262 -0.50 -18.38 -10.53
C ASP A 262 -1.30 -19.68 -10.34
N PHE A 263 -2.21 -19.96 -11.27
CA PHE A 263 -3.04 -21.16 -11.28
C PHE A 263 -3.31 -21.65 -12.72
N SER A 264 -3.46 -22.96 -12.90
CA SER A 264 -3.83 -23.56 -14.18
C SER A 264 -5.33 -23.80 -14.29
N TYR A 265 -5.82 -24.11 -15.49
CA TYR A 265 -7.24 -24.50 -15.66
C TYR A 265 -7.61 -25.76 -14.89
N ARG A 266 -6.66 -26.68 -14.66
CA ARG A 266 -6.88 -27.92 -13.91
C ARG A 266 -7.05 -27.66 -12.42
N ASP A 267 -6.27 -26.72 -11.90
CA ASP A 267 -6.39 -26.28 -10.50
C ASP A 267 -7.77 -25.67 -10.27
N VAL A 268 -8.18 -24.76 -11.15
CA VAL A 268 -9.50 -24.12 -11.10
C VAL A 268 -10.62 -25.16 -11.26
N GLU A 269 -10.49 -26.13 -12.17
CA GLU A 269 -11.49 -27.18 -12.33
C GLU A 269 -11.64 -28.05 -11.07
N THR A 270 -10.51 -28.42 -10.45
CA THR A 270 -10.49 -29.17 -9.19
C THR A 270 -11.19 -28.41 -8.09
N GLU A 271 -10.91 -27.10 -7.97
CA GLU A 271 -11.52 -26.26 -6.96
C GLU A 271 -13.03 -26.04 -7.19
N VAL A 272 -13.46 -25.85 -8.44
CA VAL A 272 -14.88 -25.78 -8.79
C VAL A 272 -15.60 -27.09 -8.45
N ARG A 273 -14.98 -28.25 -8.67
CA ARG A 273 -15.57 -29.55 -8.30
C ARG A 273 -15.66 -29.73 -6.79
N ARG A 274 -14.66 -29.26 -6.05
CA ARG A 274 -14.62 -29.28 -4.59
C ARG A 274 -15.73 -28.42 -3.98
N LEU A 275 -15.91 -27.20 -4.49
CA LEU A 275 -16.89 -26.24 -3.99
C LEU A 275 -18.33 -26.54 -4.47
N PHE A 276 -18.50 -27.09 -5.68
CA PHE A 276 -19.81 -27.28 -6.31
C PHE A 276 -20.03 -28.73 -6.80
N PRO A 277 -19.97 -29.73 -5.91
CA PRO A 277 -19.98 -31.14 -6.30
C PRO A 277 -21.27 -31.55 -7.03
N ASN A 278 -22.43 -31.09 -6.57
CA ASN A 278 -23.71 -31.56 -7.12
C ASN A 278 -23.97 -31.02 -8.53
N THR A 279 -23.42 -29.83 -8.85
CA THR A 279 -23.53 -29.27 -10.19
C THR A 279 -22.40 -29.69 -11.12
N THR A 280 -21.33 -30.32 -10.62
CA THR A 280 -20.13 -30.68 -11.41
C THR A 280 -19.97 -32.15 -11.71
N ASP A 281 -20.59 -33.04 -10.94
CA ASP A 281 -20.41 -34.49 -11.08
C ASP A 281 -20.67 -34.98 -12.51
N GLN A 282 -19.72 -35.76 -13.03
CA GLN A 282 -19.68 -36.32 -14.39
C GLN A 282 -19.95 -35.33 -15.54
N LYS A 283 -19.75 -34.03 -15.34
CA LYS A 283 -19.96 -33.01 -16.37
C LYS A 283 -18.65 -32.41 -16.87
N THR A 284 -18.62 -32.10 -18.15
CA THR A 284 -17.59 -31.25 -18.75
C THR A 284 -17.83 -29.80 -18.35
N LEU A 285 -16.84 -29.17 -17.71
CA LEU A 285 -17.02 -27.84 -17.09
C LEU A 285 -16.58 -26.68 -17.98
N ASN A 286 -15.85 -26.96 -19.07
CA ASN A 286 -15.28 -25.97 -20.00
C ASN A 286 -14.50 -24.84 -19.30
N VAL A 287 -13.80 -25.15 -18.20
CA VAL A 287 -13.05 -24.15 -17.40
C VAL A 287 -11.98 -23.46 -18.23
N SER A 288 -11.22 -24.21 -19.05
CA SER A 288 -10.18 -23.63 -19.93
C SER A 288 -10.73 -22.57 -20.89
N GLN A 289 -11.92 -22.81 -21.48
CA GLN A 289 -12.57 -21.83 -22.35
C GLN A 289 -12.98 -20.57 -21.56
N ILE A 290 -13.60 -20.75 -20.40
CA ILE A 290 -14.02 -19.62 -19.54
C ILE A 290 -12.81 -18.76 -19.15
N LEU A 291 -11.71 -19.38 -18.71
CA LEU A 291 -10.49 -18.65 -18.36
C LEU A 291 -9.89 -17.90 -19.55
N SER A 292 -9.92 -18.50 -20.74
CA SER A 292 -9.40 -17.87 -21.96
C SER A 292 -10.26 -16.66 -22.36
N GLU A 293 -11.58 -16.76 -22.26
CA GLU A 293 -12.49 -15.63 -22.49
C GLU A 293 -12.30 -14.50 -21.47
N LEU A 294 -12.11 -14.84 -20.18
CA LEU A 294 -11.85 -13.85 -19.12
C LEU A 294 -10.51 -13.13 -19.29
N ALA A 295 -9.51 -13.81 -19.85
CA ALA A 295 -8.17 -13.27 -20.09
C ALA A 295 -8.07 -12.43 -21.38
N ALA A 296 -8.88 -12.74 -22.39
CA ALA A 296 -8.87 -12.06 -23.69
C ALA A 296 -9.78 -10.82 -23.75
N ASP A 297 -10.56 -10.56 -22.70
CA ASP A 297 -11.46 -9.41 -22.61
C ASP A 297 -10.68 -8.08 -22.62
N PRO A 298 -11.23 -6.98 -23.22
CA PRO A 298 -10.59 -5.66 -23.18
C PRO A 298 -10.27 -5.13 -21.78
N HIS A 299 -11.05 -5.52 -20.78
CA HIS A 299 -10.85 -5.22 -19.37
C HIS A 299 -10.74 -6.55 -18.61
N PRO A 300 -9.60 -7.25 -18.73
CA PRO A 300 -9.47 -8.59 -18.21
C PRO A 300 -9.35 -8.57 -16.68
N ILE A 301 -9.85 -9.61 -16.03
CA ILE A 301 -9.68 -9.82 -14.57
C ILE A 301 -8.51 -10.74 -14.24
N ILE A 302 -8.04 -11.49 -15.25
CA ILE A 302 -6.89 -12.39 -15.19
C ILE A 302 -6.04 -12.24 -16.46
N ARG A 303 -4.76 -12.59 -16.41
CA ARG A 303 -3.88 -12.67 -17.58
C ARG A 303 -3.32 -14.08 -17.72
N LYS A 304 -3.19 -14.52 -18.97
CA LYS A 304 -2.46 -15.75 -19.29
C LYS A 304 -0.95 -15.48 -19.26
N SER A 305 -0.17 -16.39 -18.69
CA SER A 305 1.29 -16.33 -18.71
C SER A 305 1.82 -16.45 -20.16
N PRO A 306 2.88 -15.69 -20.54
CA PRO A 306 3.44 -15.77 -21.90
C PRO A 306 4.08 -17.13 -22.23
N ARG A 307 4.51 -17.89 -21.21
CA ARG A 307 5.32 -19.11 -21.37
C ARG A 307 4.62 -20.38 -20.90
N GLY A 308 3.32 -20.36 -20.65
CA GLY A 308 2.62 -21.54 -20.17
C GLY A 308 1.09 -21.42 -20.14
N ASP A 309 0.45 -22.45 -19.61
CA ASP A 309 -1.01 -22.55 -19.44
C ASP A 309 -1.48 -22.10 -18.04
N THR A 310 -0.70 -21.23 -17.41
CA THR A 310 -1.06 -20.61 -16.14
C THR A 310 -1.70 -19.24 -16.35
N TYR A 311 -2.55 -18.88 -15.40
CA TYR A 311 -3.26 -17.62 -15.31
C TYR A 311 -2.91 -16.97 -13.97
N ARG A 312 -2.99 -15.65 -13.93
CA ARG A 312 -2.86 -14.85 -12.71
C ARG A 312 -3.84 -13.70 -12.71
N PHE A 313 -4.24 -13.22 -11.54
CA PHE A 313 -5.03 -11.99 -11.45
C PHE A 313 -4.26 -10.79 -12.03
N VAL A 314 -4.99 -9.85 -12.64
CA VAL A 314 -4.42 -8.58 -13.10
C VAL A 314 -3.86 -7.73 -11.95
N SER A 315 -4.44 -7.89 -10.75
CA SER A 315 -4.04 -7.21 -9.53
C SER A 315 -4.50 -7.99 -8.30
N PRO A 316 -3.85 -7.84 -7.13
CA PRO A 316 -4.38 -8.33 -5.86
C PRO A 316 -5.77 -7.76 -5.53
N LYS A 317 -6.02 -6.50 -5.90
CA LYS A 317 -7.33 -5.83 -5.73
C LYS A 317 -8.46 -6.61 -6.39
N MET A 318 -8.24 -7.13 -7.60
CA MET A 318 -9.24 -7.93 -8.31
C MET A 318 -9.58 -9.22 -7.55
N LYS A 319 -8.56 -9.91 -7.02
CA LYS A 319 -8.74 -11.12 -6.20
C LYS A 319 -9.54 -10.82 -4.94
N ILE A 320 -9.15 -9.79 -4.20
CA ILE A 320 -9.83 -9.29 -2.99
C ILE A 320 -11.28 -8.94 -3.31
N CYS A 321 -11.51 -8.20 -4.39
CA CYS A 321 -12.84 -7.81 -4.83
C CYS A 321 -13.73 -9.03 -5.09
N ILE A 322 -13.24 -10.04 -5.82
CA ILE A 322 -14.01 -11.27 -6.05
C ILE A 322 -14.30 -11.98 -4.72
N ARG A 323 -13.28 -12.14 -3.86
CA ARG A 323 -13.41 -12.84 -2.57
C ARG A 323 -14.42 -12.20 -1.64
N GLY A 324 -14.46 -10.87 -1.57
CA GLY A 324 -15.38 -10.17 -0.68
C GLY A 324 -16.70 -9.74 -1.31
N SER A 325 -16.85 -9.74 -2.64
CA SER A 325 -18.13 -9.43 -3.29
C SER A 325 -19.00 -10.65 -3.56
N LEU A 326 -18.43 -11.86 -3.59
CA LEU A 326 -19.13 -13.09 -3.95
C LEU A 326 -19.28 -14.03 -2.76
N LEU A 327 -20.47 -14.60 -2.59
CA LEU A 327 -20.78 -15.58 -1.56
C LEU A 327 -21.21 -16.89 -2.18
N GLU A 328 -20.73 -17.98 -1.62
CA GLU A 328 -21.27 -19.32 -1.88
C GLU A 328 -22.64 -19.46 -1.21
N SER A 329 -23.64 -19.87 -1.98
CA SER A 329 -25.00 -20.16 -1.53
C SER A 329 -25.40 -21.53 -2.09
N GLY A 330 -24.94 -22.57 -1.39
CA GLY A 330 -24.99 -23.95 -1.87
C GLY A 330 -24.27 -24.07 -3.21
N GLU A 331 -24.99 -24.50 -4.24
CA GLU A 331 -24.41 -24.71 -5.58
C GLU A 331 -24.36 -23.44 -6.45
N LYS A 332 -24.67 -22.27 -5.88
CA LYS A 332 -24.72 -20.99 -6.60
C LYS A 332 -23.82 -19.95 -5.97
N ILE A 333 -23.54 -18.92 -6.76
CA ILE A 333 -22.83 -17.72 -6.32
C ILE A 333 -23.82 -16.57 -6.24
N GLU A 334 -23.90 -15.97 -5.06
CA GLU A 334 -24.65 -14.74 -4.78
C GLU A 334 -23.71 -13.55 -4.66
N ARG A 335 -24.26 -12.35 -4.85
CA ARG A 335 -23.51 -11.10 -4.70
C ARG A 335 -23.81 -10.45 -3.37
N LEU A 336 -22.76 -10.10 -2.64
CA LEU A 336 -22.86 -9.47 -1.33
C LEU A 336 -23.42 -8.04 -1.41
N ASP A 337 -23.17 -7.31 -2.49
CA ASP A 337 -23.64 -5.94 -2.65
C ASP A 337 -25.16 -5.84 -2.76
N LEU A 338 -25.82 -6.85 -3.36
CA LEU A 338 -27.28 -6.96 -3.36
C LEU A 338 -27.85 -7.20 -1.96
N LEU A 339 -27.16 -8.01 -1.15
CA LEU A 339 -27.54 -8.26 0.24
C LEU A 339 -27.36 -6.99 1.10
N ILE A 340 -26.26 -6.26 0.91
CA ILE A 340 -25.98 -5.02 1.62
C ILE A 340 -26.94 -3.90 1.22
N ALA A 341 -27.30 -3.79 -0.06
CA ALA A 341 -28.28 -2.81 -0.53
C ALA A 341 -29.64 -3.03 0.14
N ASP A 342 -30.07 -4.28 0.32
CA ASP A 342 -31.29 -4.62 1.05
C ASP A 342 -31.18 -4.24 2.53
N LEU A 343 -30.05 -4.54 3.19
CA LEU A 343 -29.79 -4.13 4.58
C LEU A 343 -29.77 -2.60 4.75
N LYS A 344 -29.11 -1.86 3.84
CA LYS A 344 -29.08 -0.40 3.82
C LYS A 344 -30.48 0.19 3.59
N LYS A 345 -31.32 -0.47 2.77
CA LYS A 345 -32.71 -0.07 2.52
C LYS A 345 -33.57 -0.30 3.78
N ARG A 346 -33.56 -1.50 4.36
CA ARG A 346 -34.27 -1.81 5.61
C ARG A 346 -33.88 -0.85 6.75
N ARG A 347 -32.62 -0.42 6.80
CA ARG A 347 -32.13 0.59 7.76
C ARG A 347 -32.74 1.98 7.52
N ARG A 348 -32.83 2.45 6.27
CA ARG A 348 -33.50 3.71 5.96
C ARG A 348 -34.98 3.67 6.32
N ASP A 349 -35.61 2.52 6.11
CA ASP A 349 -37.02 2.32 6.39
C ASP A 349 -37.31 2.11 7.91
N ALA A 350 -36.28 1.82 8.71
CA ALA A 350 -36.38 1.59 10.16
C ALA A 350 -35.88 2.77 11.03
N GLN A 351 -35.30 3.81 10.43
CA GLN A 351 -35.03 5.07 11.13
C GLN A 351 -36.28 5.96 11.07
N PRO A 352 -36.86 6.36 12.22
CA PRO A 352 -38.08 7.17 12.27
C PRO A 352 -37.91 8.58 11.72
#